data_AF-A0A502LJW5-F1
#
_entry.id   AF-A0A502LJW5-F1
#
_cell.length_a   1.000
_cell.length_b   1.000
_cell.length_c   1.000
_cell.angle_alpha   90.00
_cell.angle_beta   90.00
_cell.angle_gamma   90.00
#
_symmetry.space_group_name_H-M   'P 1'
#
loop_
_entity.id
_entity.type
_entity.pdbx_description
1 polymer ?
#
loop_
_entity_poly.entity_id
_entity_poly.type
_entity_poly.pdbx_seq_one_letter_code
_entity_poly.pdbx_strand_id
1 'polypeptide(L)' 'MKRKFSIMGLVSVVFWAISIGFFLIAVESLFVLAGSSQIIYFQAAQKDYLIFIILFFITNPKVWEFVKNKIFK' A
#
# COMPACT_ATOMS: atom_id res chain seq x y z
N MET A 1 24.35 7.42 16.28
CA MET A 1 23.41 7.50 17.43
C MET A 1 22.50 6.27 17.40
N LYS A 2 22.37 5.52 18.50
CA LYS A 2 21.47 4.35 18.57
C LYS A 2 20.02 4.86 18.65
N ARG A 3 19.30 4.85 17.53
CA ARG A 3 17.85 5.11 17.50
C ARG A 3 17.11 4.02 18.27
N LYS A 4 16.13 4.40 19.08
CA LYS A 4 15.33 3.48 19.90
C LYS A 4 14.10 3.03 19.11
N PHE A 5 13.73 1.77 19.29
CA PHE A 5 12.50 1.23 18.73
C PHE A 5 11.27 1.88 19.38
N SER A 6 10.28 2.27 18.57
CA SER A 6 9.05 2.92 18.98
C SER A 6 7.85 2.08 18.59
N ILE A 7 7.14 1.56 19.60
CA ILE A 7 5.88 0.81 19.41
C ILE A 7 4.83 1.72 18.74
N MET A 8 4.74 2.98 19.15
CA MET A 8 3.83 3.96 18.52
C MET A 8 4.18 4.20 17.05
N GLY A 9 5.48 4.17 16.72
CA GLY A 9 5.98 4.22 15.35
C GLY A 9 5.52 3.03 14.51
N LEU A 10 5.63 1.81 15.06
CA LEU A 10 5.14 0.59 14.42
C LEU A 10 3.63 0.66 14.18
N VAL A 11 2.85 1.01 15.20
CA VAL A 11 1.39 1.14 15.09
C VAL A 11 1.02 2.14 13.99
N SER A 12 1.69 3.30 13.94
CA SER A 12 1.50 4.28 12.86
C SER A 12 1.80 3.73 11.47
N VAL A 13 2.82 2.89 11.31
CA VAL A 13 3.15 2.26 10.02
C VAL A 13 2.08 1.23 9.64
N VAL A 14 1.57 0.45 10.59
CA VAL A 14 0.50 -0.53 10.34
C VAL A 14 -0.78 0.16 9.87
N PHE A 15 -1.23 1.20 10.57
CA PHE A 15 -2.41 1.96 10.15
C PHE A 15 -2.23 2.65 8.79
N TRP A 16 -1.02 3.14 8.50
CA TRP A 16 -0.70 3.71 7.19
C TRP A 16 -0.79 2.66 6.07
N ALA A 17 -0.24 1.46 6.28
CA ALA A 17 -0.30 0.38 5.29
C ALA A 17 -1.75 -0.08 5.04
N ILE A 18 -2.55 -0.22 6.10
CA ILE A 18 -3.98 -0.55 6.00
C ILE A 18 -4.73 0.54 5.22
N SER A 19 -4.47 1.81 5.52
CA SER A 19 -5.12 2.95 4.86
C SER A 19 -4.84 2.99 3.36
N ILE A 20 -3.61 2.66 2.94
CA ILE A 20 -3.27 2.52 1.51
C ILE A 20 -4.05 1.38 0.87
N GLY A 21 -4.15 0.23 1.54
CA GLY A 21 -4.96 -0.90 1.05
C GLY A 21 -6.42 -0.51 0.80
N PHE A 22 -7.06 0.15 1.76
CA PHE A 22 -8.43 0.64 1.60
C PHE A 22 -8.57 1.69 0.50
N PHE A 23 -7.59 2.61 0.38
CA PHE A 23 -7.58 3.60 -0.69
C PHE A 23 -7.55 2.94 -2.07
N LEU A 24 -6.70 1.93 -2.27
CA LEU A 24 -6.60 1.21 -3.54
C LEU A 24 -7.92 0.50 -3.90
N ILE A 25 -8.55 -0.16 -2.93
CA ILE A 25 -9.86 -0.81 -3.10
C ILE A 25 -10.95 0.22 -3.44
N ALA A 26 -10.94 1.38 -2.77
CA ALA A 26 -11.89 2.46 -3.02
C ALA A 26 -11.73 3.05 -4.42
N VAL A 27 -10.49 3.31 -4.85
CA VAL A 27 -10.19 3.79 -6.20
C VAL A 27 -10.65 2.76 -7.24
N GLU A 28 -10.37 1.49 -7.01
CA GLU A 28 -10.80 0.42 -7.90
C GLU A 28 -12.33 0.33 -8.02
N SER A 29 -13.05 0.35 -6.91
CA SER A 29 -14.51 0.30 -6.90
C SER A 29 -15.14 1.49 -7.63
N LEU A 30 -14.52 2.68 -7.58
CA LEU A 30 -14.93 3.82 -8.40
C LEU A 30 -14.73 3.57 -9.91
N PHE A 31 -13.61 2.96 -10.32
CA PHE A 31 -13.39 2.60 -11.72
C PHE A 31 -14.36 1.53 -12.22
N VAL A 32 -14.69 0.53 -11.39
CA VAL A 32 -15.69 -0.50 -11.72
C VAL A 32 -17.07 0.12 -11.91
N LEU A 33 -17.48 1.04 -11.03
CA LEU A 33 -18.75 1.76 -11.15
C LEU A 33 -18.79 2.67 -12.39
N ALA A 34 -17.66 3.24 -12.79
CA ALA A 34 -17.55 4.11 -13.96
C ALA A 34 -17.45 3.36 -15.30
N GLY A 35 -17.01 2.10 -15.30
CA GLY A 35 -16.70 1.32 -16.51
C GLY A 35 -17.53 0.03 -16.63
N SER A 36 -18.85 0.15 -16.78
CA SER A 36 -19.79 -0.98 -16.75
C SER A 36 -19.75 -1.96 -17.95
N SER A 37 -18.67 -2.00 -18.74
CA SER A 37 -18.56 -2.84 -19.96
C SER A 37 -17.24 -3.61 -20.14
N GLN A 38 -16.29 -3.56 -19.19
CA GLN A 38 -14.96 -4.21 -19.33
C GLN A 38 -14.61 -5.23 -18.22
N ILE A 39 -15.62 -5.73 -17.51
CA ILE A 39 -15.49 -6.52 -16.27
C ILE A 39 -14.58 -7.76 -16.40
N ILE A 40 -14.50 -8.39 -17.58
CA ILE A 40 -13.79 -9.66 -17.78
C ILE A 40 -12.27 -9.46 -17.98
N TYR A 41 -11.82 -8.38 -18.61
CA TYR A 41 -10.39 -8.09 -18.79
C TYR A 41 -9.75 -7.52 -17.52
N PHE A 42 -10.53 -6.79 -16.72
CA PHE A 42 -10.04 -6.17 -15.49
C PHE A 42 -9.63 -7.21 -14.44
N GLN A 43 -10.35 -8.33 -14.31
CA GLN A 43 -10.14 -9.27 -13.20
C GLN A 43 -8.81 -10.02 -13.26
N ALA A 44 -8.28 -10.30 -14.46
CA ALA A 44 -6.96 -10.91 -14.64
C ALA A 44 -5.83 -9.88 -14.40
N ALA A 45 -5.96 -8.67 -14.94
CA ALA A 45 -5.02 -7.58 -14.71
C ALA A 45 -5.00 -7.11 -13.24
N GLN A 46 -6.10 -7.30 -12.50
CA GLN A 46 -6.26 -6.89 -11.11
C GLN A 46 -5.26 -7.59 -10.18
N LYS A 47 -5.07 -8.92 -10.34
CA LYS A 47 -4.13 -9.68 -9.50
C LYS A 47 -2.70 -9.23 -9.75
N ASP A 48 -2.32 -9.05 -11.01
CA ASP A 48 -0.98 -8.59 -11.38
C ASP A 48 -0.73 -7.17 -10.90
N TYR A 49 -1.71 -6.26 -11.04
CA TYR A 49 -1.61 -4.88 -10.58
C TYR A 49 -1.41 -4.77 -9.06
N LEU A 50 -2.14 -5.55 -8.28
CA LEU A 50 -2.01 -5.59 -6.83
C LEU A 50 -0.62 -6.12 -6.41
N ILE A 51 -0.12 -7.15 -7.11
CA ILE A 51 1.24 -7.68 -6.92
C ILE A 51 2.30 -6.63 -7.25
N PHE A 52 2.18 -5.93 -8.38
CA PHE A 52 3.12 -4.86 -8.76
C PHE A 52 3.14 -3.71 -7.76
N ILE A 53 1.99 -3.34 -7.20
CA ILE A 53 1.91 -2.32 -6.15
C ILE A 53 2.61 -2.78 -4.88
N ILE A 54 2.35 -4.01 -4.43
CA ILE A 54 3.03 -4.58 -3.26
C ILE A 54 4.54 -4.60 -3.49
N LEU A 55 4.98 -5.05 -4.67
CA LEU A 55 6.39 -5.04 -5.06
C LEU A 55 6.97 -3.62 -5.08
N PHE A 56 6.25 -2.62 -5.56
CA PHE A 56 6.69 -1.22 -5.51
C PHE A 56 6.94 -0.76 -4.08
N PHE A 57 6.02 -1.03 -3.14
CA PHE A 57 6.20 -0.65 -1.74
C PHE A 57 7.36 -1.39 -1.07
N ILE A 58 7.57 -2.67 -1.40
CA ILE A 58 8.66 -3.50 -0.84
C ILE A 58 10.01 -3.18 -1.49
N THR A 59 10.07 -2.75 -2.74
CA THR A 59 11.35 -2.50 -3.43
C THR A 59 11.80 -1.05 -3.36
N ASN A 60 10.89 -0.11 -3.05
CA ASN A 60 11.21 1.30 -3.02
C ASN A 60 12.01 1.68 -1.75
N PRO A 61 13.28 2.12 -1.89
CA PRO A 61 14.15 2.43 -0.76
C PRO A 61 13.62 3.60 0.09
N LYS A 62 12.86 4.53 -0.50
CA LYS A 62 12.26 5.66 0.23
C LYS A 62 11.15 5.20 1.17
N VAL A 63 10.39 4.16 0.79
CA VAL A 63 9.36 3.57 1.65
C VAL A 63 10.03 2.91 2.86
N TRP A 64 11.12 2.18 2.65
CA TRP A 64 11.91 1.62 3.75
C TRP A 64 12.52 2.67 4.66
N GLU A 65 13.02 3.77 4.10
CA GLU A 65 13.54 4.88 4.89
C GLU A 65 12.45 5.51 5.76
N PHE A 66 11.26 5.75 5.19
CA PHE A 66 10.09 6.23 5.93
C PHE A 66 9.69 5.27 7.06
N VAL A 67 9.57 3.98 6.79
CA VAL A 67 9.22 2.95 7.80
C VAL A 67 10.26 2.91 8.91
N LYS A 68 11.55 2.90 8.55
CA LYS A 68 12.65 2.91 9.53
C LYS A 68 12.64 4.19 10.37
N ASN A 69 12.39 5.35 9.78
CA ASN A 69 12.33 6.63 10.50
C ASN A 69 11.10 6.73 11.42
N LYS A 70 10.00 6.04 11.09
CA LYS A 70 8.82 5.96 11.95
C LYS A 70 9.05 5.02 13.12
N ILE A 71 9.61 3.84 12.88
CA ILE A 71 9.81 2.79 13.89
C ILE A 71 11.01 3.09 14.79
N PHE A 72 12.12 3.58 14.23
CA PHE A 72 13.34 3.86 14.98
C PHE A 72 13.53 5.36 15.11
N LYS A 73 13.34 5.88 16.33
CA LYS A 73 13.51 7.30 16.69
C LYS A 73 14.67 7.49 17.65
#